data_AF-A0A3N0C4K7-F1
#
_entry.id   AF-A0A3N0C4K7-F1
#
_cell.length_a   1.000
_cell.length_b   1.000
_cell.length_c   1.000
_cell.angle_alpha   90.00
_cell.angle_beta   90.00
_cell.angle_gamma   90.00
#
_symmetry.space_group_name_H-M   'P 1'
#
loop_
_entity.id
_entity.type
_entity.pdbx_description
1 polymer ?
#
loop_
_entity_poly.entity_id
_entity_poly.type
_entity_poly.pdbx_seq_one_letter_code
_entity_poly.pdbx_strand_id
1 'polypeptide(L)' 'MWWEDLLWGMWNGVTAWIVFIVHVFGQWTEYPFYNTARLGNWYDFGFLIGMGSPFLGALGARRRR' A
#
# COMPACT_ATOMS: atom_id res chain seq x y z
N MET A 1 -6.43 -6.86 16.49
CA MET A 1 -7.18 -8.08 16.04
C MET A 1 -6.86 -8.34 14.58
N TRP A 2 -6.95 -9.57 14.05
CA TRP A 2 -6.49 -9.85 12.66
C TRP A 2 -7.18 -9.00 11.57
N TRP A 3 -8.47 -8.73 11.73
CA TRP A 3 -9.25 -7.92 10.78
C TRP A 3 -8.84 -6.45 10.82
N GLU A 4 -8.37 -5.97 11.98
CA GLU A 4 -7.92 -4.60 12.16
C GLU A 4 -6.62 -4.39 11.38
N ASP A 5 -5.68 -5.32 11.49
CA ASP A 5 -4.43 -5.28 10.72
C ASP A 5 -4.70 -5.39 9.22
N LEU A 6 -5.66 -6.23 8.81
CA LEU A 6 -6.10 -6.33 7.42
C LEU A 6 -6.64 -5.00 6.88
N LEU A 7 -7.55 -4.34 7.61
CA LEU A 7 -8.14 -3.06 7.19
C LEU A 7 -7.10 -1.94 7.18
N TRP A 8 -6.19 -1.91 8.16
CA TRP A 8 -5.07 -0.96 8.19
C TRP A 8 -4.11 -1.18 7.04
N GLY A 9 -3.79 -2.44 6.73
CA GLY A 9 -3.00 -2.81 5.56
C GLY A 9 -3.66 -2.28 4.30
N MET A 10 -4.94 -2.59 4.10
CA MET A 10 -5.69 -2.18 2.91
C MET A 10 -5.75 -0.66 2.78
N TRP A 11 -6.02 0.06 3.88
CA TRP A 11 -6.02 1.51 3.89
C TRP A 11 -4.65 2.09 3.52
N ASN A 12 -3.57 1.62 4.16
CA ASN A 12 -2.22 2.08 3.85
C ASN A 12 -1.80 1.71 2.42
N GLY A 13 -2.24 0.57 1.90
CA GLY A 13 -1.98 0.17 0.52
C GLY A 13 -2.67 1.09 -0.51
N VAL A 14 -3.89 1.55 -0.22
CA VAL A 14 -4.60 2.51 -1.08
C VAL A 14 -3.97 3.91 -1.01
N THR A 15 -3.65 4.39 0.19
CA THR A 15 -3.06 5.73 0.38
C THR A 15 -1.59 5.80 -0.03
N ALA A 16 -0.88 4.67 -0.06
CA ALA A 16 0.51 4.59 -0.53
C ALA A 16 0.70 5.16 -1.94
N TRP A 17 -0.32 5.08 -2.80
CA TRP A 17 -0.27 5.69 -4.13
C TRP A 17 -0.26 7.22 -4.09
N ILE A 18 -1.04 7.82 -3.19
CA ILE A 18 -1.07 9.28 -3.01
C ILE A 18 0.29 9.72 -2.48
N VAL A 19 0.79 9.04 -1.45
CA VAL A 19 2.10 9.32 -0.87
C VAL A 19 3.19 9.15 -1.94
N PHE A 20 3.13 8.12 -2.77
CA PHE A 20 4.05 7.89 -3.88
C PHE A 20 4.02 9.03 -4.92
N ILE A 21 2.84 9.47 -5.36
CA ILE A 21 2.71 10.59 -6.30
C ILE A 21 3.33 11.85 -5.70
N VAL A 22 3.05 12.15 -4.43
CA VAL A 22 3.60 13.33 -3.74
C VAL A 22 5.13 13.24 -3.59
N HIS A 23 5.66 12.04 -3.33
CA HIS A 23 7.10 11.78 -3.30
C HIS A 23 7.78 12.00 -4.65
N VAL A 24 7.11 11.68 -5.76
CA VAL A 24 7.64 11.94 -7.11
C VAL A 24 7.89 13.44 -7.33
N PHE A 25 7.12 14.31 -6.67
CA PHE A 25 7.32 15.77 -6.68
C PHE A 25 8.27 16.29 -5.58
N GLY A 26 8.96 15.40 -4.87
CA GLY A 26 9.95 15.76 -3.85
C GLY A 26 9.34 16.29 -2.54
N GLN A 27 8.07 15.99 -2.28
CA GLN A 27 7.37 16.38 -1.06
C GLN A 27 7.14 15.16 -0.15
N TRP A 28 6.92 15.39 1.15
CA TRP A 28 6.57 14.36 2.14
C TRP A 28 7.60 13.24 2.33
N THR A 29 8.89 13.54 2.15
CA THR A 29 9.96 12.55 2.27
C THR A 29 10.08 11.93 3.67
N GLU A 30 9.55 12.59 4.71
CA GLU A 30 9.47 12.02 6.05
C GLU A 30 8.34 10.99 6.26
N TYR A 31 7.35 10.91 5.37
CA TYR A 31 6.19 10.04 5.53
C TYR A 31 6.38 8.69 4.84
N PRO A 32 6.52 7.58 5.58
CA PRO A 32 6.67 6.27 4.97
C PRO A 32 5.37 5.81 4.33
N PHE A 33 5.47 5.19 3.16
CA PHE A 33 4.34 4.55 2.46
C PHE A 33 3.78 3.34 3.21
N TYR A 34 4.59 2.74 4.09
CA TYR A 34 4.32 1.47 4.75
C TYR A 34 4.66 1.57 6.24
N ASN A 35 3.74 1.10 7.09
CA ASN A 35 3.91 1.11 8.53
C ASN A 35 4.75 -0.09 9.01
N THR A 36 6.02 0.14 9.30
CA THR A 36 6.94 -0.90 9.82
C THR A 36 6.63 -1.35 11.24
N ALA A 37 5.88 -0.57 12.02
CA ALA A 37 5.47 -0.97 13.38
C ALA A 37 4.35 -2.02 13.37
N ARG A 38 3.65 -2.20 12.23
CA ARG A 38 2.59 -3.20 12.04
C ARG A 38 3.01 -4.35 11.10
N LEU A 39 4.31 -4.52 10.89
CA LEU A 39 4.88 -5.55 10.02
C LEU A 39 4.37 -6.95 10.37
N GLY A 40 3.81 -7.66 9.39
CA GLY A 40 3.48 -9.09 9.49
C GLY A 40 2.00 -9.48 9.28
N ASN A 41 1.81 -10.78 8.99
CA ASN A 41 0.53 -11.50 8.88
C ASN A 41 -0.53 -10.79 7.99
N TRP A 42 -1.55 -10.20 8.63
CA TRP A 42 -2.75 -9.68 7.98
C TRP A 42 -2.56 -8.26 7.44
N TYR A 43 -1.65 -7.49 8.03
CA TYR A 43 -1.32 -6.15 7.57
C TYR A 43 -0.67 -6.20 6.18
N ASP A 44 0.30 -7.10 5.98
CA ASP A 44 0.97 -7.27 4.69
C ASP A 44 0.00 -7.70 3.59
N PHE A 45 -0.89 -8.64 3.92
CA PHE A 45 -1.92 -9.11 3.00
C PHE A 45 -2.89 -7.98 2.62
N GLY A 46 -3.36 -7.21 3.61
CA GLY A 46 -4.20 -6.03 3.36
C GLY A 46 -3.48 -5.00 2.50
N PHE A 47 -2.22 -4.71 2.79
CA PHE A 47 -1.40 -3.75 2.06
C PHE A 47 -1.26 -4.14 0.59
N LEU A 48 -0.98 -5.40 0.31
CA LEU A 48 -0.92 -5.91 -1.07
C LEU A 48 -2.27 -5.84 -1.78
N ILE A 49 -3.39 -6.06 -1.09
CA ILE A 49 -4.73 -5.87 -1.66
C ILE A 49 -4.99 -4.40 -1.99
N GLY A 50 -4.68 -3.49 -1.06
CA GLY A 50 -4.86 -2.05 -1.25
C GLY A 50 -4.00 -1.52 -2.41
N MET A 51 -2.72 -1.88 -2.41
CA MET A 51 -1.75 -1.49 -3.43
C MET A 51 -2.04 -2.15 -4.79
N GLY A 52 -2.47 -3.41 -4.78
CA GLY A 52 -2.80 -4.22 -5.96
C GLY A 52 -4.21 -4.03 -6.50
N SER A 53 -5.03 -3.18 -5.87
CA SER A 53 -6.42 -2.98 -6.27
C SER A 53 -6.53 -2.41 -7.70
N PRO A 54 -7.61 -2.71 -8.43
CA PRO A 54 -7.76 -2.39 -9.86
C PRO A 54 -7.65 -0.91 -10.22
N PHE A 55 -7.77 -0.01 -9.24
CA PHE A 55 -7.68 1.42 -9.46
C PHE A 55 -6.26 1.89 -9.80
N LEU A 56 -5.20 1.26 -9.25
CA LEU A 56 -3.82 1.73 -9.46
C LEU A 56 -2.75 0.61 -9.57
N GLY A 57 -3.02 -0.63 -9.11
CA GLY A 57 -2.05 -1.74 -9.14
C GLY A 57 -2.17 -2.73 -10.31
N ALA A 58 -3.35 -2.86 -10.92
CA ALA A 58 -3.59 -3.83 -11.99
C ALA A 58 -2.89 -3.50 -13.32
N LEU A 59 -2.55 -2.22 -13.56
CA LEU A 59 -1.89 -1.80 -14.80
C LEU A 59 -0.40 -2.20 -14.86
N GLY A 60 0.26 -2.41 -13.71
CA GLY A 60 1.66 -2.84 -13.64
C GLY A 60 1.86 -4.36 -13.73
N ALA A 61 0.86 -5.15 -13.32
CA ALA A 61 0.91 -6.61 -13.31
C ALA A 61 0.55 -7.23 -14.67
N ARG A 62 1.00 -6.61 -15.78
CA ARG A 62 0.98 -7.26 -17.11
C ARG A 62 1.97 -8.41 -17.05
N ARG A 63 1.49 -9.56 -16.58
CA ARG A 63 2.15 -10.86 -16.66
C ARG A 63 2.57 -11.06 -18.11
N ARG A 64 3.86 -10.80 -18.39
CA ARG A 64 4.50 -11.19 -19.66
C ARG A 64 4.43 -12.72 -19.69
N ARG A 65 3.42 -13.23 -20.40
CA ARG A 65 3.49 -14.55 -21.01
C ARG A 65 4.15 -14.38 -22.37
#